data_AF-A0A1R4HE67-F1
#
_entry.id   AF-A0A1R4HE67-F1
#
_cell.length_a   1.000
_cell.length_b   1.000
_cell.length_c   1.000
_cell.angle_alpha   90.00
_cell.angle_beta   90.00
_cell.angle_gamma   90.00
#
_symmetry.space_group_name_H-M   'P 1'
#
loop_
_entity.id
_entity.type
_entity.pdbx_description
1 polymer ?
#
loop_
_entity_poly.entity_id
_entity_poly.type
_entity_poly.pdbx_seq_one_letter_code
_entity_poly.pdbx_strand_id
1 'polypeptide(L)'
;MAFFMRGESEGDLHHKINRLNSLLLANNIQPIMERDDLISLDSYIRNLPMAYDYEHDKTTSHRSRLMFSKQAANLMPLYGRSTGIGHPGILLYNRGAEPLTFDPLNILDRKKNGHALIIGPTGAGKSALLVYLILHIMAVYRPRVFIIEAGNSFGLLGEYFKAHQVSVNQVSLAPSADVSLPPFGEALKLLEKFTRKAQREQLKAKAAGR
;
A
#
# COMPACT_ATOMS: atom_id res chain seq x y z
N MET A 1 28.38 11.12 3.16
CA MET A 1 27.65 10.07 3.89
C MET A 1 28.46 8.80 3.74
N ALA A 2 28.76 8.13 4.85
CA ALA A 2 29.43 6.83 4.87
C ALA A 2 28.61 5.82 5.64
N PHE A 3 28.82 4.54 5.35
CA PHE A 3 28.17 3.42 6.03
C PHE A 3 29.25 2.57 6.68
N PHE A 4 29.20 2.47 8.01
CA PHE A 4 30.10 1.59 8.76
C PHE A 4 29.46 0.22 8.89
N MET A 5 30.13 -0.80 8.35
CA MET A 5 29.64 -2.18 8.36
C MET A 5 30.55 -3.05 9.23
N ARG A 6 29.94 -3.96 9.98
CA ARG A 6 30.65 -4.95 10.80
C ARG A 6 30.17 -6.35 10.46
N GLY A 7 31.13 -7.25 10.22
CA GLY A 7 30.90 -8.68 10.05
C GLY A 7 31.45 -9.48 11.23
N GLU A 8 30.91 -10.68 11.44
CA GLU A 8 31.46 -11.66 12.40
C GLU A 8 32.62 -12.46 11.80
N SER A 9 32.67 -12.54 10.46
CA SER A 9 33.76 -13.12 9.67
C SER A 9 33.97 -12.31 8.39
N GLU A 10 35.07 -12.54 7.69
CA GLU A 10 35.35 -11.91 6.39
C GLU A 10 34.26 -12.23 5.36
N GLY A 11 33.79 -13.48 5.32
CA GLY A 11 32.69 -13.89 4.46
C GLY A 11 31.36 -13.19 4.77
N ASP A 12 31.03 -13.04 6.07
CA ASP A 12 29.85 -12.30 6.51
C ASP A 12 29.95 -10.80 6.18
N LEU A 13 31.14 -10.21 6.34
CA LEU A 13 31.41 -8.83 5.97
C LEU A 13 31.18 -8.60 4.47
N HIS A 14 31.75 -9.44 3.61
CA HIS A 14 31.54 -9.35 2.15
C HIS A 14 30.06 -9.52 1.77
N HIS A 15 29.34 -10.45 2.40
CA HIS A 15 27.90 -10.61 2.17
C HIS A 15 27.11 -9.35 2.56
N LYS A 16 27.41 -8.77 3.73
CA LYS A 16 26.78 -7.53 4.22
C LYS A 16 27.09 -6.32 3.33
N ILE A 17 28.33 -6.18 2.84
CA ILE A 17 28.73 -5.13 1.89
C ILE A 17 27.94 -5.28 0.58
N ASN A 18 27.87 -6.48 0.01
CA ASN A 18 27.12 -6.74 -1.23
C ASN A 18 25.62 -6.43 -1.08
N ARG A 19 25.03 -6.79 0.06
CA ARG A 19 23.64 -6.46 0.39
C ARG A 19 23.43 -4.94 0.47
N LEU A 20 24.32 -4.21 1.15
CA LEU A 20 24.26 -2.76 1.25
C LEU A 20 24.34 -2.11 -0.14
N ASN A 21 25.32 -2.51 -0.96
CA ASN A 21 25.49 -1.98 -2.31
C ASN A 21 24.25 -2.21 -3.19
N SER A 22 23.66 -3.40 -3.10
CA SER A 22 22.42 -3.72 -3.83
C SER A 22 21.26 -2.81 -3.42
N LEU A 23 21.13 -2.52 -2.12
CA LEU A 23 20.09 -1.61 -1.61
C LEU A 23 20.33 -0.15 -2.04
N LEU A 24 21.58 0.32 -1.99
CA LEU A 24 21.93 1.68 -2.41
C LEU A 24 21.67 1.88 -3.90
N LEU A 25 22.12 0.96 -4.74
CA LEU A 25 21.91 1.01 -6.19
C LEU A 25 20.42 0.96 -6.56
N ALA A 26 19.63 0.11 -5.89
CA ALA A 26 18.18 0.05 -6.09
C ALA A 26 17.46 1.38 -5.74
N ASN A 27 18.07 2.21 -4.90
CA ASN A 27 17.57 3.53 -4.51
C ASN A 27 18.30 4.69 -5.22
N ASN A 28 19.02 4.43 -6.32
CA ASN A 28 19.80 5.41 -7.07
C ASN A 28 20.88 6.14 -6.26
N ILE A 29 21.44 5.47 -5.24
CA ILE A 29 22.61 5.94 -4.49
C ILE A 29 23.80 5.11 -4.96
N GLN A 30 24.80 5.74 -5.55
CA GLN A 30 26.01 5.08 -6.02
C GLN A 30 27.10 5.13 -4.93
N PRO A 31 27.41 4.02 -4.25
CA PRO A 31 28.49 3.98 -3.28
C PRO A 31 29.85 3.94 -4.00
N ILE A 32 30.86 4.54 -3.36
CA ILE A 32 32.27 4.33 -3.69
C ILE A 32 32.73 3.13 -2.85
N MET A 33 33.26 2.10 -3.50
CA MET A 33 33.77 0.91 -2.80
C MET A 33 35.10 1.22 -2.14
N GLU A 34 35.45 0.48 -1.09
CA GLU A 34 36.74 0.63 -0.39
C GLU A 34 37.95 0.58 -1.35
N ARG A 35 37.93 -0.35 -2.32
CA ARG A 35 38.99 -0.50 -3.34
C ARG A 35 39.11 0.69 -4.30
N ASP A 36 38.04 1.47 -4.43
CA ASP A 36 37.93 2.58 -5.38
C ASP A 36 38.14 3.94 -4.68
N ASP A 37 38.27 3.94 -3.33
CA ASP A 37 38.59 5.13 -2.55
C ASP A 37 40.10 5.26 -2.36
N LEU A 38 40.71 6.25 -3.02
CA LEU A 38 42.15 6.52 -2.95
C LEU A 38 42.59 7.08 -1.59
N ILE A 39 41.65 7.53 -0.76
CA ILE A 39 41.90 8.23 0.50
C ILE A 39 41.06 7.64 1.64
N SER A 40 40.88 6.31 1.65
CA SER A 40 40.01 5.58 2.59
C SER A 40 40.22 5.93 4.06
N LEU A 41 41.48 6.12 4.50
CA LEU A 41 41.77 6.50 5.90
C LEU A 41 41.26 7.91 6.24
N ASP A 42 41.44 8.86 5.32
CA ASP A 42 40.95 10.22 5.46
C ASP A 42 39.42 10.27 5.39
N SER A 43 38.83 9.54 4.43
CA SER A 43 37.39 9.33 4.32
C SER A 43 36.82 8.74 5.59
N TYR A 44 37.49 7.77 6.21
CA TYR A 44 37.05 7.15 7.47
C TYR A 44 36.98 8.18 8.61
N ILE A 45 38.09 8.88 8.88
CA ILE A 45 38.18 9.84 9.99
C ILE A 45 37.14 10.96 9.83
N ARG A 46 37.03 11.52 8.63
CA ARG A 46 36.13 12.66 8.38
C ARG A 46 34.65 12.30 8.34
N ASN A 47 34.30 11.02 8.17
CA ASN A 47 32.92 10.55 8.28
C ASN A 47 32.57 10.06 9.69
N LEU A 48 33.47 10.16 10.67
CA LEU A 48 33.14 9.89 12.07
C LEU A 48 32.09 10.90 12.58
N PRO A 49 31.18 10.48 13.47
CA PRO A 49 30.26 11.41 14.10
C PRO A 49 30.99 12.58 14.76
N MET A 50 30.52 13.81 14.50
CA MET A 50 31.07 15.06 15.06
C MET A 50 32.53 15.39 14.64
N ALA A 51 33.07 14.73 13.61
CA ALA A 51 34.42 14.99 13.09
C ALA A 51 34.43 15.92 11.85
N TYR A 52 33.37 16.70 11.64
CA TYR A 52 33.29 17.64 10.52
C TYR A 52 34.07 18.92 10.81
N ASP A 53 34.99 19.28 9.92
CA ASP A 53 35.75 20.53 9.94
C ASP A 53 35.40 21.38 8.72
N TYR A 54 34.79 22.54 8.97
CA TYR A 54 34.35 23.47 7.93
C TYR A 54 35.50 24.12 7.17
N GLU A 55 36.56 24.57 7.87
CA GLU A 55 37.67 25.29 7.24
C GLU A 55 38.44 24.37 6.30
N HIS A 56 38.59 23.10 6.70
CA HIS A 56 39.22 22.08 5.90
C HIS A 56 38.37 21.64 4.69
N ASP A 57 37.06 21.51 4.86
CA ASP A 57 36.15 21.14 3.76
C ASP A 57 36.09 22.24 2.68
N LYS A 58 36.12 23.50 3.10
CA LYS A 58 36.09 24.66 2.20
C LYS A 58 37.33 24.80 1.33
N THR A 59 38.51 24.43 1.84
CA THR A 59 39.80 24.70 1.20
C THR A 59 40.40 23.50 0.48
N THR A 60 40.22 22.29 1.02
CA THR A 60 40.95 21.09 0.56
C THR A 60 40.01 20.00 0.09
N SER A 61 38.92 19.75 0.82
CA SER A 61 38.11 18.55 0.59
C SER A 61 36.98 18.73 -0.42
N HIS A 62 36.38 19.92 -0.51
CA HIS A 62 35.21 20.24 -1.35
C HIS A 62 34.13 19.14 -1.39
N ARG A 63 33.84 18.52 -0.23
CA ARG A 63 32.87 17.41 -0.13
C ARG A 63 31.45 17.91 0.11
N SER A 64 31.29 19.13 0.66
CA SER A 64 29.97 19.75 0.77
C SER A 64 29.34 19.96 -0.61
N ARG A 65 28.09 19.51 -0.75
CA ARG A 65 27.25 19.75 -1.92
C ARG A 65 25.93 20.33 -1.47
N LEU A 66 25.40 21.25 -2.27
CA LEU A 66 24.01 21.69 -2.11
C LEU A 66 23.09 20.51 -2.45
N MET A 67 22.20 20.17 -1.52
CA MET A 67 21.20 19.14 -1.68
C MET A 67 19.83 19.71 -1.33
N PHE A 68 18.77 19.17 -1.94
CA PHE A 68 17.42 19.57 -1.57
C PHE A 68 17.14 19.15 -0.12
N SER A 69 16.43 20.00 0.64
CA SER A 69 16.02 19.70 2.01
C SER A 69 15.29 18.36 2.12
N LYS A 70 14.46 18.02 1.12
CA LYS A 70 13.78 16.72 0.99
C LYS A 70 14.75 15.54 0.89
N GLN A 71 15.84 15.69 0.14
CA GLN A 71 16.86 14.64 0.02
C GLN A 71 17.62 14.44 1.34
N ALA A 72 17.99 15.54 1.99
CA ALA A 72 18.62 15.49 3.31
C ALA A 72 17.70 14.82 4.35
N ALA A 73 16.42 15.21 4.40
CA ALA A 73 15.44 14.62 5.31
C ALA A 73 15.25 13.11 5.09
N ASN A 74 15.20 12.65 3.84
CA ASN A 74 15.06 11.24 3.51
C ASN A 74 16.29 10.38 3.88
N LEU A 75 17.47 11.00 4.04
CA LEU A 75 18.71 10.32 4.45
C LEU A 75 18.92 10.34 5.96
N MET A 76 18.20 11.20 6.68
CA MET A 76 18.31 11.27 8.14
C MET A 76 17.71 9.99 8.77
N PRO A 77 18.29 9.48 9.86
CA PRO A 77 17.73 8.37 10.62
C PRO A 77 16.50 8.79 11.46
N LEU A 78 15.79 9.83 11.03
CA LEU A 78 14.59 10.37 11.68
C LEU A 78 13.35 9.79 11.01
N TYR A 79 13.17 8.49 11.15
CA TYR A 79 11.99 7.81 10.61
C TYR A 79 10.86 7.87 11.64
N GLY A 80 9.83 8.68 11.35
CA GLY A 80 8.58 8.70 12.10
C GLY A 80 7.71 7.47 11.83
N ARG A 81 6.68 7.28 12.66
CA ARG A 81 5.69 6.23 12.41
C ARG A 81 4.85 6.63 11.18
N SER A 82 4.45 5.64 10.37
CA SER A 82 3.53 5.94 9.28
C SER A 82 2.18 6.39 9.84
N THR A 83 1.69 7.53 9.34
CA THR A 83 0.33 8.07 9.55
C THR A 83 -0.59 7.78 8.36
N GLY A 84 -0.12 6.91 7.44
CA GLY A 84 -0.86 6.50 6.25
C GLY A 84 -0.56 7.42 5.07
N ILE A 85 -1.56 7.63 4.22
CA ILE A 85 -1.41 8.37 2.95
C ILE A 85 -1.92 9.82 3.08
N GLY A 86 -2.64 10.13 4.17
CA GLY A 86 -3.11 11.48 4.49
C GLY A 86 -4.47 11.85 3.91
N HIS A 87 -5.09 10.97 3.11
CA HIS A 87 -6.47 11.14 2.64
C HIS A 87 -7.46 10.53 3.65
N PRO A 88 -8.44 11.30 4.17
CA PRO A 88 -9.36 10.84 5.19
C PRO A 88 -10.51 10.02 4.59
N GLY A 89 -10.22 8.79 4.16
CA GLY A 89 -11.23 7.79 3.79
C GLY A 89 -11.59 6.91 4.98
N ILE A 90 -10.62 6.12 5.43
CA ILE A 90 -10.68 5.29 6.64
C ILE A 90 -9.73 5.90 7.67
N LEU A 91 -10.21 6.02 8.90
CA LEU A 91 -9.43 6.46 10.05
C LEU A 91 -9.10 5.25 10.93
N LEU A 92 -7.85 5.12 11.33
CA LEU A 92 -7.36 4.16 12.32
C LEU A 92 -6.35 4.87 13.23
N TYR A 93 -5.76 4.14 14.17
CA TYR A 93 -4.69 4.65 15.02
C TYR A 93 -3.47 3.74 14.93
N ASN A 94 -2.29 4.34 14.79
CA ASN A 94 -1.05 3.61 14.93
C ASN A 94 -0.76 3.32 16.43
N ARG A 95 0.25 2.52 16.74
CA ARG A 95 0.60 2.18 18.14
C ARG A 95 0.98 3.40 19.01
N GLY A 96 1.36 4.52 18.40
CA GLY A 96 1.62 5.79 19.07
C GLY A 96 0.36 6.62 19.31
N ALA A 97 -0.83 6.06 19.03
CA ALA A 97 -2.12 6.75 19.07
C ALA A 97 -2.24 7.92 18.08
N GLU A 98 -1.37 7.99 17.08
CA GLU A 98 -1.48 8.98 16.01
C GLU A 98 -2.50 8.49 14.97
N PRO A 99 -3.28 9.40 14.35
CA PRO A 99 -4.17 9.07 13.25
C PRO A 99 -3.43 8.37 12.09
N LEU A 100 -3.94 7.20 11.70
CA LEU A 100 -3.54 6.44 10.53
C LEU A 100 -4.66 6.53 9.50
N THR A 101 -4.44 7.24 8.40
CA THR A 101 -5.48 7.49 7.39
C THR A 101 -5.13 6.90 6.03
N PHE A 102 -6.08 6.23 5.39
CA PHE A 102 -5.94 5.76 4.01
C PHE A 102 -7.29 5.67 3.33
N ASP A 103 -7.33 5.84 2.01
CA ASP A 103 -8.56 5.77 1.24
C ASP A 103 -8.45 4.79 0.06
N PRO A 104 -9.10 3.61 0.12
CA PRO A 104 -8.99 2.61 -0.94
C PRO A 104 -9.75 3.00 -2.23
N LEU A 105 -10.66 3.99 -2.17
CA LEU A 105 -11.45 4.44 -3.32
C LEU A 105 -10.90 5.72 -3.96
N ASN A 106 -10.00 6.43 -3.27
CA ASN A 106 -9.34 7.61 -3.83
C ASN A 106 -8.39 7.23 -4.98
N ILE A 107 -8.52 7.92 -6.12
CA ILE A 107 -7.69 7.72 -7.32
C ILE A 107 -6.21 7.98 -7.03
N LEU A 108 -5.90 8.92 -6.14
CA LEU A 108 -4.53 9.26 -5.77
C LEU A 108 -3.84 8.16 -4.94
N ASP A 109 -4.62 7.40 -4.18
CA ASP A 109 -4.14 6.29 -3.34
C ASP A 109 -4.14 4.96 -4.09
N ARG A 110 -5.05 4.84 -5.05
CA ARG A 110 -5.31 3.63 -5.79
C ARG A 110 -4.34 3.48 -6.98
N LYS A 111 -3.24 2.73 -6.78
CA LYS A 111 -2.37 2.29 -7.90
C LYS A 111 -3.05 1.27 -8.84
N LYS A 112 -3.83 0.31 -8.30
CA LYS A 112 -4.49 -0.80 -9.04
C LYS A 112 -5.82 -1.19 -8.36
N ASN A 113 -6.31 -2.43 -8.50
CA ASN A 113 -7.51 -2.89 -7.80
C ASN A 113 -7.26 -3.00 -6.29
N GLY A 114 -8.20 -2.49 -5.49
CA GLY A 114 -8.16 -2.58 -4.03
C GLY A 114 -8.81 -3.87 -3.55
N HIS A 115 -7.99 -4.82 -3.09
CA HIS A 115 -8.44 -6.01 -2.40
C HIS A 115 -7.97 -5.96 -0.95
N ALA A 116 -8.83 -6.38 -0.01
CA ALA A 116 -8.50 -6.46 1.40
C ALA A 116 -8.74 -7.89 1.90
N LEU A 117 -7.84 -8.39 2.74
CA LEU A 117 -7.92 -9.69 3.40
C LEU A 117 -7.85 -9.48 4.90
N ILE A 118 -8.91 -9.89 5.62
CA ILE A 118 -9.01 -9.79 7.07
C ILE A 118 -9.07 -11.20 7.64
N ILE A 119 -8.09 -11.54 8.48
CA ILE A 119 -7.93 -12.88 9.05
C ILE A 119 -7.98 -12.78 10.58
N GLY A 120 -8.57 -13.77 11.22
CA GLY A 120 -8.61 -13.91 12.67
C GLY A 120 -9.52 -15.06 13.09
N PRO A 121 -9.42 -15.57 14.33
CA PRO A 121 -10.32 -16.59 14.85
C PRO A 121 -11.76 -16.07 15.03
N THR A 122 -12.70 -16.95 15.37
CA THR A 122 -14.05 -16.55 15.80
C THR A 122 -13.93 -15.68 17.05
N GLY A 123 -14.70 -14.58 17.11
CA GLY A 123 -14.62 -13.62 18.23
C GLY A 123 -13.52 -12.56 18.12
N ALA A 124 -12.61 -12.63 17.14
CA ALA A 124 -11.54 -11.63 16.97
C ALA A 124 -12.00 -10.24 16.47
N GLY A 125 -13.30 -10.01 16.32
CA GLY A 125 -13.85 -8.73 15.87
C GLY A 125 -13.81 -8.49 14.36
N LYS A 126 -13.65 -9.53 13.53
CA LYS A 126 -13.63 -9.40 12.05
C LYS A 126 -14.86 -8.66 11.50
N SER A 127 -16.06 -9.07 11.92
CA SER A 127 -17.32 -8.45 11.46
C SER A 127 -17.44 -7.02 11.95
N ALA A 128 -17.06 -6.74 13.20
CA ALA A 128 -17.06 -5.39 13.76
C ALA A 128 -16.12 -4.45 12.98
N LEU A 129 -14.91 -4.93 12.64
CA LEU A 129 -13.99 -4.18 11.80
C LEU A 129 -14.58 -3.92 10.41
N LEU A 130 -15.19 -4.93 9.77
CA LEU A 130 -15.82 -4.74 8.46
C LEU A 130 -16.95 -3.71 8.51
N VAL A 131 -17.82 -3.76 9.53
CA VAL A 131 -18.87 -2.76 9.74
C VAL A 131 -18.26 -1.36 9.84
N TYR A 132 -17.21 -1.20 10.64
CA TYR A 132 -16.49 0.06 10.79
C TYR A 132 -15.97 0.60 9.45
N LEU A 133 -15.29 -0.25 8.66
CA LEU A 133 -14.75 0.15 7.36
C LEU A 133 -15.85 0.52 6.36
N ILE A 134 -16.94 -0.26 6.31
CA ILE A 134 -18.07 0.00 5.41
C ILE A 134 -18.75 1.31 5.79
N LEU A 135 -18.95 1.60 7.08
CA LEU A 135 -19.54 2.87 7.52
C LEU A 135 -18.73 4.08 7.05
N HIS A 136 -17.39 4.03 7.16
CA HIS A 136 -16.50 5.10 6.70
C HIS A 136 -16.61 5.32 5.20
N ILE A 137 -16.50 4.23 4.43
CA ILE A 137 -16.59 4.28 2.98
C ILE A 137 -17.98 4.77 2.51
N MET A 138 -19.05 4.31 3.16
CA MET A 138 -20.41 4.74 2.86
C MET A 138 -20.64 6.20 3.19
N ALA A 139 -20.02 6.73 4.25
CA ALA A 139 -20.11 8.15 4.60
C ALA A 139 -19.46 9.05 3.53
N VAL A 140 -18.31 8.65 2.99
CA VAL A 140 -17.55 9.45 2.01
C VAL A 140 -18.09 9.29 0.58
N TYR A 141 -18.30 8.05 0.14
CA TYR A 141 -18.52 7.75 -1.29
C TYR A 141 -19.91 7.20 -1.61
N ARG A 142 -20.66 6.69 -0.62
CA ARG A 142 -21.91 5.93 -0.81
C ARG A 142 -21.84 4.91 -1.96
N PRO A 143 -20.81 4.04 -2.04
CA PRO A 143 -20.70 3.11 -3.14
C PRO A 143 -21.75 1.99 -3.03
N ARG A 144 -21.92 1.25 -4.12
CA ARG A 144 -22.74 0.04 -4.08
C ARG A 144 -21.97 -1.08 -3.38
N VAL A 145 -22.49 -1.56 -2.26
CA VAL A 145 -21.89 -2.62 -1.44
C VAL A 145 -22.70 -3.90 -1.55
N PHE A 146 -22.00 -5.03 -1.73
CA PHE A 146 -22.58 -6.37 -1.66
C PHE A 146 -21.94 -7.10 -0.49
N ILE A 147 -22.77 -7.65 0.40
CA ILE A 147 -22.34 -8.38 1.59
C ILE A 147 -22.90 -9.79 1.49
N ILE A 148 -22.02 -10.79 1.62
CA ILE A 148 -22.39 -12.21 1.63
C ILE A 148 -21.82 -12.77 2.92
N GLU A 149 -22.68 -13.28 3.80
CA GLU A 149 -22.27 -13.77 5.10
C GLU A 149 -23.09 -14.97 5.57
N ALA A 150 -22.58 -15.67 6.59
CA ALA A 150 -23.30 -16.67 7.36
C ALA A 150 -23.31 -16.22 8.84
N GLY A 151 -24.49 -15.91 9.39
CA GLY A 151 -24.64 -15.54 10.81
C GLY A 151 -25.23 -14.17 11.13
N ASN A 152 -25.71 -13.42 10.13
CA ASN A 152 -26.44 -12.15 10.29
C ASN A 152 -25.69 -11.06 11.09
N SER A 153 -24.36 -11.01 11.00
CA SER A 153 -23.52 -9.97 11.59
C SER A 153 -23.79 -8.57 11.05
N PHE A 154 -24.23 -8.46 9.79
CA PHE A 154 -24.46 -7.20 9.09
C PHE A 154 -25.95 -6.82 9.02
N GLY A 155 -26.84 -7.57 9.66
CA GLY A 155 -28.28 -7.26 9.62
C GLY A 155 -28.62 -5.87 10.14
N LEU A 156 -28.07 -5.51 11.31
CA LEU A 156 -28.22 -4.18 11.90
C LEU A 156 -27.60 -3.07 11.04
N LEU A 157 -26.51 -3.37 10.30
CA LEU A 157 -25.93 -2.42 9.37
C LEU A 157 -26.91 -2.10 8.22
N GLY A 158 -27.61 -3.11 7.72
CA GLY A 158 -28.66 -2.94 6.72
C GLY A 158 -29.83 -2.08 7.22
N GLU A 159 -30.29 -2.32 8.45
CA GLU A 159 -31.34 -1.50 9.09
C GLU A 159 -30.89 -0.05 9.29
N TYR A 160 -29.65 0.15 9.77
CA TYR A 160 -29.04 1.47 9.91
C TYR A 160 -29.00 2.22 8.57
N PHE A 161 -28.60 1.56 7.49
CA PHE A 161 -28.60 2.14 6.16
C PHE A 161 -30.00 2.50 5.65
N LYS A 162 -31.02 1.66 5.88
CA LYS A 162 -32.41 2.00 5.56
C LYS A 162 -32.87 3.25 6.31
N ALA A 163 -32.55 3.36 7.61
CA ALA A 163 -32.88 4.54 8.41
C ALA A 163 -32.23 5.82 7.85
N HIS A 164 -31.03 5.70 7.26
CA HIS A 164 -30.33 6.78 6.56
C HIS A 164 -30.65 6.89 5.05
N GLN A 165 -31.83 6.41 4.64
CA GLN A 165 -32.37 6.54 3.27
C GLN A 165 -31.48 5.91 2.19
N VAL A 166 -30.63 4.95 2.55
CA VAL A 166 -29.90 4.14 1.59
C VAL A 166 -30.79 2.99 1.14
N SER A 167 -30.86 2.75 -0.17
CA SER A 167 -31.55 1.60 -0.72
C SER A 167 -30.84 0.31 -0.29
N VAL A 168 -31.53 -0.53 0.47
CA VAL A 168 -30.99 -1.80 0.97
C VAL A 168 -31.88 -2.95 0.50
N ASN A 169 -31.26 -3.94 -0.14
CA ASN A 169 -31.87 -5.24 -0.43
C ASN A 169 -31.24 -6.28 0.50
N GLN A 170 -32.01 -6.76 1.47
CA GLN A 170 -31.55 -7.74 2.45
C GLN A 170 -32.40 -9.01 2.31
N VAL A 171 -31.72 -10.11 1.99
CA VAL A 171 -32.34 -11.40 1.71
C VAL A 171 -31.68 -12.43 2.60
N SER A 172 -32.49 -13.19 3.35
CA SER A 172 -32.02 -14.30 4.16
C SER A 172 -32.26 -15.63 3.43
N LEU A 173 -31.21 -16.43 3.26
CA LEU A 173 -31.28 -17.74 2.64
C LEU A 173 -31.41 -18.79 3.75
N ALA A 174 -32.66 -19.07 4.14
CA ALA A 174 -33.00 -20.14 5.08
C ALA A 174 -33.82 -21.22 4.36
N PRO A 175 -33.80 -22.50 4.81
CA PRO A 175 -34.59 -23.56 4.18
C PRO A 175 -36.10 -23.29 4.11
N SER A 176 -36.62 -22.47 5.04
CA SER A 176 -38.01 -22.04 5.10
C SER A 176 -38.29 -20.72 4.39
N ALA A 177 -37.27 -20.04 3.87
CA ALA A 177 -37.43 -18.79 3.17
C ALA A 177 -37.92 -19.05 1.75
N ASP A 178 -38.98 -18.35 1.33
CA ASP A 178 -39.48 -18.37 -0.05
C ASP A 178 -38.59 -17.50 -0.95
N VAL A 179 -37.33 -17.93 -1.09
CA VAL A 179 -36.31 -17.25 -1.88
C VAL A 179 -35.67 -18.27 -2.81
N SER A 180 -35.84 -18.05 -4.11
CA SER A 180 -35.21 -18.86 -5.14
C SER A 180 -34.04 -18.12 -5.78
N LEU A 181 -32.86 -18.73 -5.75
CA LEU A 181 -31.66 -18.27 -6.45
C LEU A 181 -31.22 -19.34 -7.46
N PRO A 182 -31.93 -19.47 -8.60
CA PRO A 182 -31.62 -20.51 -9.58
C PRO A 182 -30.23 -20.23 -10.18
N PRO A 183 -29.29 -21.19 -10.13
CA PRO A 183 -27.92 -20.98 -10.63
C PRO A 183 -27.87 -20.64 -12.13
N PHE A 184 -28.91 -21.03 -12.88
CA PHE A 184 -29.03 -20.82 -14.32
C PHE A 184 -30.12 -19.80 -14.71
N GLY A 185 -30.73 -19.08 -13.76
CA GLY A 185 -31.82 -18.14 -14.07
C GLY A 185 -31.46 -17.06 -15.09
N GLU A 186 -30.19 -16.68 -15.15
CA GLU A 186 -29.65 -15.68 -16.08
C GLU A 186 -28.81 -16.30 -17.22
N ALA A 187 -28.82 -17.62 -17.39
CA ALA A 187 -27.96 -18.32 -18.36
C ALA A 187 -28.20 -17.85 -19.80
N LEU A 188 -29.46 -17.59 -20.18
CA LEU A 188 -29.79 -17.08 -21.52
C LEU A 188 -29.31 -15.64 -21.73
N LYS A 189 -29.46 -14.75 -20.73
CA LYS A 189 -28.92 -13.38 -20.81
C LYS A 189 -27.39 -13.37 -20.86
N LEU A 190 -26.75 -14.32 -20.17
CA LEU A 190 -25.32 -14.53 -20.22
C LEU A 190 -24.88 -14.96 -21.63
N LEU A 191 -25.58 -15.93 -22.24
CA LEU A 191 -25.33 -16.40 -23.61
C LEU A 191 -25.44 -15.25 -24.61
N GLU A 192 -26.51 -14.44 -24.54
CA GLU A 192 -26.68 -13.27 -25.41
C GLU A 192 -25.52 -12.27 -25.30
N LYS A 193 -25.03 -12.00 -24.09
CA LYS A 193 -23.86 -11.15 -23.87
C LYS A 193 -22.61 -11.69 -24.56
N PHE A 194 -22.37 -13.00 -24.46
CA PHE A 194 -21.24 -13.65 -25.13
C PHE A 194 -21.38 -13.58 -26.65
N THR A 195 -22.56 -13.86 -27.20
CA THR A 195 -22.83 -13.75 -28.63
C THR A 195 -22.59 -12.33 -29.15
N ARG A 196 -23.11 -11.31 -28.43
CA ARG A 196 -22.87 -9.90 -28.78
C ARG A 196 -21.40 -9.49 -28.72
N LYS A 197 -20.66 -10.00 -27.72
CA LYS A 197 -19.22 -9.75 -27.61
C LYS A 197 -18.45 -10.36 -28.78
N ALA A 198 -18.75 -11.62 -29.13
CA ALA A 198 -18.13 -12.31 -30.27
C ALA A 198 -18.43 -11.59 -31.60
N GLN A 199 -19.66 -11.12 -31.82
CA GLN A 199 -20.02 -10.34 -33.00
C GLN A 199 -19.24 -9.01 -33.08
N ARG A 200 -19.08 -8.31 -31.94
CA ARG A 200 -18.27 -7.08 -31.88
C ARG A 200 -16.80 -7.32 -32.18
N GLU A 201 -16.23 -8.42 -31.70
CA GLU A 201 -14.84 -8.80 -31.96
C GLU A 201 -14.64 -9.17 -33.45
N GLN A 202 -15.57 -9.91 -34.05
CA GLN A 202 -15.55 -10.21 -35.49
C GLN A 202 -15.67 -8.95 -36.36
N LEU A 203 -16.54 -8.00 -35.99
CA LEU A 203 -16.67 -6.72 -36.70
C LEU A 203 -15.40 -5.87 -36.58
N LYS A 204 -14.75 -5.84 -35.41
CA LYS A 204 -13.47 -5.16 -35.21
C LYS A 204 -12.34 -5.82 -36.01
N ALA A 205 -12.28 -7.14 -36.05
CA ALA A 205 -11.29 -7.88 -36.83
C ALA A 205 -11.46 -7.63 -38.35
N LYS A 206 -12.71 -7.57 -38.84
CA LYS A 206 -13.00 -7.19 -40.23
C LYS A 206 -12.65 -5.73 -40.53
N ALA A 207 -12.83 -4.82 -39.58
CA ALA A 207 -12.48 -3.40 -39.73
C ALA A 207 -10.95 -3.15 -39.67
N ALA A 208 -10.19 -4.01 -38.98
CA ALA A 208 -8.73 -3.93 -38.88
C ALA A 208 -7.99 -4.67 -40.01
N GLY A 209 -8.71 -5.43 -40.85
CA GLY A 209 -8.18 -6.21 -41.98
C GLY A 209 -8.31 -5.52 -43.35
N ARG A 210 -8.15 -4.19 -43.40
CA ARG A 210 -7.90 -3.40 -44.61
C ARG A 210 -6.71 -2.49 -44.38
#